data_AF-A0A7W1YDV2-F1
#
_entry.id   AF-A0A7W1YDV2-F1
#
_cell.length_a   1.000
_cell.length_b   1.000
_cell.length_c   1.000
_cell.angle_alpha   90.00
_cell.angle_beta   90.00
_cell.angle_gamma   90.00
#
_symmetry.space_group_name_H-M   'P 1'
#
loop_
_entity.id
_entity.type
_entity.pdbx_description
1 polymer ?
#
loop_
_entity_poly.entity_id
_entity_poly.type
_entity_poly.pdbx_seq_one_letter_code
_entity_poly.pdbx_strand_id
1 'polypeptide(L)'
;KAIDNQLGYGERQGSDSGRPEVQARLVTQWQLDKAPGVPPAQLIFSGVQGERKVLVPAANVPLCPSTTTGCPTDANVFQTAFPQGTSVSSERWGYTVEVQLPTRWVTLSAKYWRGADLRFYFVGSLFSNFNDTKVFDSGSPAVDGSSNDASSTVVFGFRDGSPTVAPQRPVRSQGGFVNLGFPLGRIFNANPEGHNAGWIFYLYYAYDDAFASDVRRIGNTRQKNDLAAATLNYKLNNLVTFTVEQSYYRTRAVGDPTGLLAFPIYRGYPARQWQDIRTEVGPTFTF
;
A
#
# COMPACT_ATOMS: atom_id res chain seq x y z
N LYS A 1 3.99 -12.62 17.38
CA LYS A 1 4.99 -12.91 16.33
C LYS A 1 4.28 -13.14 14.99
N ALA A 2 3.64 -12.11 14.42
CA ALA A 2 2.84 -12.27 13.17
C ALA A 2 3.03 -11.09 12.20
N ILE A 3 4.05 -10.27 12.46
CA ILE A 3 4.51 -9.25 11.52
C ILE A 3 5.98 -9.61 11.29
N ASP A 4 6.20 -10.71 10.57
CA ASP A 4 7.39 -10.76 9.74
C ASP A 4 7.23 -9.59 8.78
N ASN A 5 7.99 -8.53 9.06
CA ASN A 5 8.09 -7.40 8.16
C ASN A 5 8.51 -7.98 6.81
N GLN A 6 7.63 -7.82 5.83
CA GLN A 6 7.89 -8.07 4.41
C GLN A 6 9.27 -7.55 4.02
N LEU A 7 10.29 -8.40 4.11
CA LEU A 7 11.52 -8.29 3.33
C LEU A 7 11.20 -8.90 1.97
N GLY A 8 10.42 -8.15 1.19
CA GLY A 8 9.97 -8.54 -0.14
C GLY A 8 9.69 -7.29 -0.97
N TYR A 9 10.61 -6.33 -0.97
CA TYR A 9 10.66 -5.34 -2.05
C TYR A 9 11.19 -6.11 -3.27
N GLY A 10 10.30 -6.48 -4.19
CA GLY A 10 10.66 -7.38 -5.28
C GLY A 10 10.87 -8.83 -4.80
N GLU A 11 9.84 -9.44 -4.20
CA GLU A 11 9.77 -10.91 -4.28
C GLU A 11 10.03 -11.27 -5.75
N ARG A 12 10.90 -12.27 -5.99
CA ARG A 12 11.10 -12.85 -7.33
C ARG A 12 9.78 -13.35 -7.93
N GLN A 13 8.76 -13.43 -7.09
CA GLN A 13 7.42 -13.84 -7.41
C GLN A 13 6.58 -12.65 -7.91
N GLY A 14 6.50 -12.51 -9.23
CA GLY A 14 5.56 -11.62 -9.89
C GLY A 14 4.15 -12.23 -9.84
N SER A 15 3.43 -12.26 -10.96
CA SER A 15 2.23 -13.10 -11.10
C SER A 15 2.61 -14.60 -11.09
N ASP A 16 3.22 -15.09 -10.03
CA ASP A 16 3.78 -16.44 -9.89
C ASP A 16 2.71 -17.50 -9.56
N SER A 17 1.44 -17.12 -9.69
CA SER A 17 0.33 -18.07 -9.75
C SER A 17 0.33 -18.92 -11.02
N GLY A 18 1.23 -18.65 -11.99
CA GLY A 18 1.20 -19.28 -13.31
C GLY A 18 -0.02 -18.88 -14.13
N ARG A 19 -0.62 -17.72 -13.80
CA ARG A 19 -1.80 -17.16 -14.45
C ARG A 19 -1.52 -15.75 -14.93
N PRO A 20 -2.06 -15.34 -16.09
CA PRO A 20 -1.97 -13.96 -16.53
C PRO A 20 -2.60 -13.00 -15.51
N GLU A 21 -1.89 -11.91 -15.25
CA GLU A 21 -2.48 -10.74 -14.61
C GLU A 21 -3.18 -9.87 -15.66
N VAL A 22 -4.41 -9.45 -15.38
CA VAL A 22 -5.20 -8.62 -16.29
C VAL A 22 -5.29 -7.22 -15.74
N GLN A 23 -4.94 -6.24 -16.59
CA GLN A 23 -5.13 -4.82 -16.33
C GLN A 23 -5.89 -4.18 -17.48
N ALA A 24 -6.83 -3.31 -17.14
CA ALA A 24 -7.59 -2.55 -18.12
C ALA A 24 -7.67 -1.09 -17.70
N ARG A 25 -7.65 -0.19 -18.69
CA ARG A 25 -7.84 1.24 -18.49
C ARG A 25 -8.72 1.81 -19.59
N LEU A 26 -9.76 2.53 -19.18
CA LEU A 26 -10.63 3.30 -20.06
C LEU A 26 -10.38 4.79 -19.81
N VAL A 27 -10.12 5.55 -20.87
CA VAL A 27 -9.86 6.99 -20.80
C VAL A 27 -10.86 7.71 -21.69
N THR A 28 -11.61 8.64 -21.10
CA THR A 28 -12.45 9.59 -21.84
C THR A 28 -11.83 10.98 -21.75
N GLN A 29 -11.70 11.65 -22.88
CA GLN A 29 -11.14 13.00 -22.95
C GLN A 29 -12.15 13.97 -23.57
N TRP A 30 -12.23 15.18 -23.02
CA TRP A 30 -13.07 16.25 -23.57
C TRP A 30 -12.45 17.61 -23.26
N GLN A 31 -12.77 18.61 -24.08
CA GLN A 31 -12.29 19.97 -23.83
C GLN A 31 -13.18 20.66 -22.79
N LEU A 32 -12.73 20.70 -21.53
CA LEU A 32 -13.45 21.37 -20.44
C LEU A 32 -13.38 22.90 -20.54
N ASP A 33 -12.20 23.46 -20.78
CA ASP A 33 -11.98 24.89 -21.03
C ASP A 33 -11.35 25.06 -22.40
N LYS A 34 -12.00 25.82 -23.29
CA LYS A 34 -11.56 26.03 -24.67
C LYS A 34 -10.48 27.10 -24.83
N ALA A 35 -9.94 27.64 -23.74
CA ALA A 35 -8.86 28.62 -23.80
C ALA A 35 -7.63 28.05 -24.53
N PRO A 36 -6.87 28.89 -25.28
CA PRO A 36 -5.60 28.47 -25.85
C PRO A 36 -4.65 27.92 -24.78
N GLY A 37 -4.00 26.79 -25.07
CA GLY A 37 -3.01 26.18 -24.18
C GLY A 37 -3.57 25.46 -22.95
N VAL A 38 -4.88 25.25 -22.83
CA VAL A 38 -5.46 24.37 -21.81
C VAL A 38 -5.61 22.96 -22.38
N PRO A 39 -4.99 21.92 -21.77
CA PRO A 39 -5.11 20.55 -22.26
C PRO A 39 -6.54 20.01 -22.07
N PRO A 40 -6.94 18.93 -22.77
CA PRO A 40 -8.22 18.27 -22.54
C PRO A 40 -8.34 17.74 -21.11
N ALA A 41 -9.56 17.79 -20.57
CA ALA A 41 -9.92 17.08 -19.34
C ALA A 41 -9.97 15.57 -19.59
N GLN A 42 -9.74 14.79 -18.53
CA GLN A 42 -9.72 13.34 -18.57
C GLN A 42 -10.56 12.74 -17.45
N LEU A 43 -11.29 11.68 -17.77
CA LEU A 43 -11.89 10.74 -16.82
C LEU A 43 -11.32 9.36 -17.12
N ILE A 44 -10.73 8.73 -16.12
CA ILE A 44 -9.99 7.49 -16.25
C ILE A 44 -10.61 6.47 -15.28
N PHE A 45 -10.93 5.29 -15.80
CA PHE A 45 -11.23 4.11 -15.00
C PHE A 45 -10.12 3.11 -15.22
N SER A 46 -9.52 2.58 -14.16
CA SER A 46 -8.54 1.50 -14.28
C SER A 46 -8.93 0.32 -13.40
N GLY A 47 -8.57 -0.89 -13.80
CA GLY A 47 -8.81 -2.12 -13.06
C GLY A 47 -7.63 -3.07 -13.17
N VAL A 48 -7.40 -3.85 -12.12
CA VAL A 48 -6.41 -4.93 -12.09
C VAL A 48 -7.03 -6.17 -11.43
N GLN A 49 -6.68 -7.35 -11.95
CA GLN A 49 -6.96 -8.64 -11.33
C GLN A 49 -5.73 -9.54 -11.51
N GLY A 50 -5.38 -10.27 -10.45
CA GLY A 50 -4.36 -11.31 -10.50
C GLY A 50 -4.35 -12.14 -9.23
N GLU A 51 -3.33 -12.98 -9.11
CA GLU A 51 -3.17 -13.92 -8.01
C GLU A 51 -1.67 -14.12 -7.75
N ARG A 52 -1.29 -14.22 -6.47
CA ARG A 52 0.05 -14.65 -6.04
C ARG A 52 -0.05 -16.07 -5.49
N LYS A 53 0.94 -16.91 -5.76
CA LYS A 53 1.04 -18.25 -5.19
C LYS A 53 2.42 -18.48 -4.60
N VAL A 54 2.46 -18.92 -3.36
CA VAL A 54 3.67 -19.32 -2.64
C VAL A 54 3.76 -20.84 -2.66
N LEU A 55 4.93 -21.37 -2.99
CA LEU A 55 5.23 -22.79 -2.97
C LEU A 55 6.16 -23.08 -1.79
N VAL A 56 5.81 -24.08 -0.99
CA VAL A 56 6.65 -24.60 0.10
C VAL A 56 7.09 -26.00 -0.31
N PRO A 57 8.39 -26.22 -0.63
CA PRO A 57 8.88 -27.54 -1.00
C PRO A 57 8.81 -28.48 0.20
N ALA A 58 8.75 -29.80 -0.04
CA ALA A 58 8.69 -30.81 1.02
C ALA A 58 9.77 -30.64 2.10
N ALA A 59 10.99 -30.30 1.70
CA ALA A 59 12.12 -30.07 2.60
C ALA A 59 11.94 -28.86 3.54
N ASN A 60 11.08 -27.91 3.18
CA ASN A 60 10.79 -26.71 3.97
C ASN A 60 9.49 -26.85 4.78
N VAL A 61 8.78 -27.98 4.69
CA VAL A 61 7.66 -28.26 5.59
C VAL A 61 8.23 -28.44 7.00
N PRO A 62 7.81 -27.60 7.96
CA PRO A 62 8.43 -27.58 9.27
C PRO A 62 8.07 -28.84 10.06
N LEU A 63 8.90 -29.15 11.05
CA LEU A 63 8.53 -30.07 12.12
C LEU A 63 7.56 -29.37 13.09
N CYS A 64 6.83 -30.15 13.89
CA CYS A 64 6.07 -29.70 15.04
C CYS A 64 6.73 -30.23 16.32
N PRO A 65 7.81 -29.62 16.83
CA PRO A 65 8.56 -30.20 17.94
C PRO A 65 7.67 -30.36 19.18
N SER A 66 7.81 -31.46 19.91
CA SER A 66 7.05 -31.72 21.16
C SER A 66 7.30 -30.68 22.26
N THR A 67 8.33 -29.86 22.13
CA THR A 67 8.60 -28.69 22.97
C THR A 67 7.69 -27.49 22.67
N THR A 68 6.96 -27.52 21.56
CA THR A 68 5.99 -26.50 21.17
C THR A 68 4.60 -26.90 21.68
N THR A 69 3.99 -26.04 22.49
CA THR A 69 2.64 -26.26 23.02
C THR A 69 1.64 -26.54 21.90
N GLY A 70 0.87 -27.63 22.06
CA GLY A 70 -0.15 -28.05 21.09
C GLY A 70 0.38 -28.93 19.95
N CYS A 71 1.69 -29.18 19.85
CA CYS A 71 2.20 -30.22 18.95
C CYS A 71 1.95 -31.63 19.52
N PRO A 72 1.57 -32.61 18.68
CA PRO A 72 1.52 -34.01 19.08
C PRO A 72 2.92 -34.56 19.37
N THR A 73 2.99 -35.74 19.98
CA THR A 73 4.26 -36.39 20.35
C THR A 73 5.16 -36.68 19.13
N ASP A 74 4.55 -36.88 17.95
CA ASP A 74 5.27 -37.01 16.69
C ASP A 74 5.61 -35.63 16.09
N ALA A 75 6.90 -35.30 16.07
CA ALA A 75 7.39 -34.05 15.52
C ALA A 75 7.26 -33.96 13.99
N ASN A 76 7.07 -35.08 13.29
CA ASN A 76 7.01 -35.11 11.83
C ASN A 76 5.60 -34.94 11.28
N VAL A 77 4.61 -34.66 12.12
CA VAL A 77 3.18 -34.59 11.76
C VAL A 77 2.88 -33.75 10.51
N PHE A 78 3.50 -32.57 10.35
CA PHE A 78 3.30 -31.73 9.17
C PHE A 78 3.98 -32.31 7.93
N GLN A 79 5.18 -32.88 8.06
CA GLN A 79 5.88 -33.52 6.94
C GLN A 79 5.14 -34.76 6.45
N THR A 80 4.53 -35.52 7.36
CA THR A 80 3.66 -36.66 7.02
C THR A 80 2.39 -36.23 6.29
N ALA A 81 1.80 -35.09 6.68
CA ALA A 81 0.60 -34.56 6.04
C ALA A 81 0.88 -33.86 4.69
N PHE A 82 2.06 -33.27 4.53
CA PHE A 82 2.49 -32.55 3.32
C PHE A 82 3.79 -33.15 2.74
N PRO A 83 3.81 -34.44 2.36
CA PRO A 83 5.04 -35.13 1.97
C PRO A 83 5.66 -34.62 0.66
N GLN A 84 4.86 -33.91 -0.16
CA GLN A 84 5.29 -33.29 -1.40
C GLN A 84 5.46 -31.76 -1.26
N GLY A 85 5.35 -31.23 -0.05
CA GLY A 85 5.22 -29.80 0.18
C GLY A 85 3.77 -29.33 0.06
N THR A 86 3.59 -28.01 0.00
CA THR A 86 2.29 -27.37 -0.06
C THR A 86 2.35 -26.05 -0.83
N SER A 87 1.20 -25.47 -1.11
CA SER A 87 1.12 -24.15 -1.71
C SER A 87 -0.06 -23.36 -1.15
N VAL A 88 0.12 -22.05 -1.03
CA VAL A 88 -0.94 -21.12 -0.65
C VAL A 88 -1.01 -19.99 -1.66
N SER A 89 -2.21 -19.49 -1.94
CA SER A 89 -2.39 -18.34 -2.82
C SER A 89 -3.18 -17.22 -2.16
N SER A 90 -3.01 -16.02 -2.71
CA SER A 90 -3.73 -14.81 -2.31
C SER A 90 -4.17 -14.06 -3.57
N GLU A 91 -5.43 -13.66 -3.60
CA GLU A 91 -5.99 -12.88 -4.70
C GLU A 91 -5.52 -11.42 -4.64
N ARG A 92 -5.30 -10.82 -5.81
CA ARG A 92 -5.07 -9.38 -5.96
C ARG A 92 -6.12 -8.79 -6.89
N TRP A 93 -6.72 -7.70 -6.48
CA TRP A 93 -7.63 -6.95 -7.34
C TRP A 93 -7.69 -5.50 -6.94
N GLY A 94 -8.03 -4.63 -7.87
CA GLY A 94 -8.20 -3.21 -7.58
C GLY A 94 -8.88 -2.48 -8.70
N TYR A 95 -9.46 -1.33 -8.36
CA TYR A 95 -9.98 -0.39 -9.33
C TYR A 95 -9.66 1.05 -8.93
N THR A 96 -9.59 1.93 -9.93
CA THR A 96 -9.44 3.37 -9.74
C THR A 96 -10.44 4.15 -10.55
N VAL A 97 -10.80 5.31 -10.00
CA VAL A 97 -11.45 6.39 -10.73
C VAL A 97 -10.55 7.60 -10.60
N GLU A 98 -10.14 8.17 -11.73
CA GLU A 98 -9.23 9.30 -11.79
C GLU A 98 -9.84 10.38 -12.67
N VAL A 99 -9.68 11.63 -12.26
CA VAL A 99 -10.16 12.78 -13.02
C VAL A 99 -9.06 13.83 -13.06
N GLN A 100 -8.88 14.43 -14.23
CA GLN A 100 -8.04 15.61 -14.42
C GLN A 100 -8.89 16.67 -15.12
N LEU A 101 -9.18 17.75 -14.41
CA LEU A 101 -10.00 18.87 -14.86
C LEU A 101 -9.11 20.13 -14.96
N PRO A 102 -8.34 20.29 -16.04
CA PRO A 102 -7.57 21.49 -16.30
C PRO A 102 -8.48 22.64 -16.74
N THR A 103 -8.23 23.82 -16.19
CA THR A 103 -8.80 25.08 -16.66
C THR A 103 -7.69 26.11 -16.86
N ARG A 104 -8.03 27.31 -17.35
CA ARG A 104 -7.04 28.40 -17.41
C ARG A 104 -6.56 28.90 -16.03
N TRP A 105 -7.31 28.63 -14.95
CA TRP A 105 -7.04 29.17 -13.60
C TRP A 105 -6.54 28.11 -12.61
N VAL A 106 -7.03 26.89 -12.73
CA VAL A 106 -6.69 25.80 -11.82
C VAL A 106 -6.81 24.47 -12.54
N THR A 107 -5.90 23.56 -12.24
CA THR A 107 -5.99 22.16 -12.63
C THR A 107 -6.33 21.35 -11.40
N LEU A 108 -7.54 20.79 -11.37
CA LEU A 108 -7.91 19.78 -10.38
C LEU A 108 -7.48 18.42 -10.91
N SER A 109 -6.74 17.66 -10.12
CA SER A 109 -6.55 16.23 -10.34
C SER A 109 -6.96 15.48 -9.09
N ALA A 110 -7.74 14.43 -9.25
CA ALA A 110 -8.16 13.61 -8.14
C ALA A 110 -8.19 12.14 -8.56
N LYS A 111 -7.93 11.27 -7.60
CA LYS A 111 -7.92 9.83 -7.81
C LYS A 111 -8.46 9.14 -6.58
N TYR A 112 -9.27 8.13 -6.78
CA TYR A 112 -9.71 7.19 -5.76
C TYR A 112 -9.28 5.78 -6.16
N TRP A 113 -8.86 4.98 -5.20
CA TRP A 113 -8.54 3.57 -5.39
C TRP A 113 -9.14 2.72 -4.27
N ARG A 114 -9.47 1.48 -4.62
CA ARG A 114 -9.87 0.45 -3.67
C ARG A 114 -9.55 -0.93 -4.22
N GLY A 115 -9.17 -1.84 -3.33
CA GLY A 115 -8.81 -3.19 -3.72
C GLY A 115 -8.19 -4.01 -2.59
N ALA A 116 -7.53 -5.08 -2.97
CA ALA A 116 -6.82 -6.00 -2.09
C ALA A 116 -5.42 -6.27 -2.67
N ASP A 117 -4.41 -6.28 -1.79
CA ASP A 117 -3.00 -6.43 -2.16
C ASP A 117 -2.54 -5.33 -3.15
N LEU A 118 -2.81 -4.08 -2.78
CA LEU A 118 -2.59 -2.89 -3.63
C LEU A 118 -1.20 -2.26 -3.53
N ARG A 119 -0.26 -2.90 -2.83
CA ARG A 119 1.06 -2.33 -2.51
C ARG A 119 1.87 -1.94 -3.75
N PHE A 120 1.75 -2.69 -4.86
CA PHE A 120 2.51 -2.44 -6.10
C PHE A 120 1.90 -1.34 -7.00
N TYR A 121 0.58 -1.15 -6.99
CA TYR A 121 -0.09 -0.28 -7.98
C TYR A 121 -0.45 1.12 -7.47
N PHE A 122 -0.60 1.32 -6.16
CA PHE A 122 -1.26 2.53 -5.64
C PHE A 122 -0.58 3.18 -4.44
N VAL A 123 0.72 2.91 -4.21
CA VAL A 123 1.44 3.46 -3.04
C VAL A 123 0.74 3.07 -1.72
N GLY A 124 0.05 1.92 -1.73
CA GLY A 124 -0.63 1.38 -0.56
C GLY A 124 0.40 1.15 0.54
N SER A 125 0.39 2.03 1.53
CA SER A 125 1.39 2.10 2.57
C SER A 125 1.32 0.92 3.55
N LEU A 126 0.28 0.10 3.45
CA LEU A 126 -0.17 -0.86 4.45
C LEU A 126 -0.39 -2.25 3.86
N PHE A 127 0.66 -3.07 3.93
CA PHE A 127 0.64 -4.54 3.77
C PHE A 127 0.21 -5.08 2.39
N SER A 128 0.67 -6.29 2.07
CA SER A 128 0.30 -7.01 0.84
C SER A 128 -0.74 -8.08 1.17
N ASN A 129 -0.37 -9.01 2.05
CA ASN A 129 -1.18 -10.13 2.53
C ASN A 129 -0.70 -10.57 3.93
N PHE A 130 -1.39 -11.54 4.51
CA PHE A 130 -1.04 -12.14 5.79
C PHE A 130 -1.48 -13.60 5.86
N ASN A 131 -0.77 -14.40 6.66
CA ASN A 131 -1.20 -15.75 7.03
C ASN A 131 -2.34 -15.64 8.06
N ASP A 132 -3.53 -16.09 7.71
CA ASP A 132 -4.69 -16.05 8.59
C ASP A 132 -4.70 -17.24 9.55
N THR A 133 -3.93 -17.14 10.64
CA THR A 133 -3.81 -18.20 11.65
C THR A 133 -5.05 -18.38 12.51
N LYS A 134 -6.04 -17.48 12.41
CA LYS A 134 -7.33 -17.62 13.13
C LYS A 134 -8.18 -18.79 12.64
N VAL A 135 -7.77 -19.44 11.55
CA VAL A 135 -8.41 -20.67 11.08
C VAL A 135 -8.03 -21.91 11.90
N PHE A 136 -6.96 -21.82 12.69
CA PHE A 136 -6.50 -22.93 13.51
C PHE A 136 -7.33 -23.10 14.77
N ASP A 137 -7.29 -24.31 15.31
CA ASP A 137 -7.89 -24.65 16.59
C ASP A 137 -7.30 -23.80 17.71
N SER A 138 -8.11 -23.51 18.73
CA SER A 138 -7.63 -22.80 19.92
C SER A 138 -6.52 -23.61 20.60
N GLY A 139 -5.35 -22.99 20.80
CA GLY A 139 -4.18 -23.65 21.37
C GLY A 139 -3.35 -24.48 20.37
N SER A 140 -3.73 -24.48 19.08
CA SER A 140 -2.89 -25.04 18.03
C SER A 140 -1.54 -24.32 17.96
N PRO A 141 -0.43 -25.05 17.73
CA PRO A 141 0.83 -24.45 17.38
C PRO A 141 0.68 -23.65 16.06
N ALA A 142 1.50 -22.61 15.95
CA ALA A 142 1.69 -21.85 14.72
C ALA A 142 3.18 -21.93 14.39
N VAL A 143 3.52 -22.76 13.39
CA VAL A 143 4.91 -23.06 13.03
C VAL A 143 5.20 -22.56 11.62
N ASP A 144 6.30 -21.86 11.47
CA ASP A 144 6.70 -21.21 10.22
C ASP A 144 7.43 -22.19 9.29
N GLY A 145 7.03 -22.23 8.02
CA GLY A 145 7.73 -22.89 6.93
C GLY A 145 8.11 -21.90 5.84
N SER A 146 9.30 -22.05 5.27
CA SER A 146 9.82 -21.16 4.24
C SER A 146 9.37 -21.55 2.83
N SER A 147 9.02 -20.56 2.04
CA SER A 147 8.83 -20.70 0.60
C SER A 147 10.09 -21.23 -0.11
N ASN A 148 9.91 -21.74 -1.34
CA ASN A 148 10.97 -22.27 -2.19
C ASN A 148 12.10 -21.27 -2.51
N ASP A 149 11.79 -19.97 -2.49
CA ASP A 149 12.75 -18.87 -2.68
C ASP A 149 13.09 -18.13 -1.37
N ALA A 150 12.56 -18.62 -0.25
CA ALA A 150 12.70 -18.03 1.09
C ALA A 150 12.25 -16.57 1.21
N SER A 151 11.42 -16.05 0.29
CA SER A 151 10.90 -14.67 0.35
C SER A 151 9.65 -14.54 1.20
N SER A 152 8.88 -15.63 1.30
CA SER A 152 7.62 -15.71 2.02
C SER A 152 7.65 -16.79 3.12
N THR A 153 7.04 -16.46 4.26
CA THR A 153 6.78 -17.40 5.36
C THR A 153 5.34 -17.89 5.28
N VAL A 154 5.13 -19.20 5.40
CA VAL A 154 3.81 -19.86 5.43
C VAL A 154 3.64 -20.53 6.79
N VAL A 155 2.47 -20.40 7.41
CA VAL A 155 2.24 -20.90 8.77
C VAL A 155 1.46 -22.20 8.75
N PHE A 156 1.92 -23.19 9.50
CA PHE A 156 1.32 -24.50 9.71
C PHE A 156 0.71 -24.59 11.11
N GLY A 157 -0.39 -25.34 11.22
CA GLY A 157 -1.12 -25.57 12.45
C GLY A 157 -2.15 -26.69 12.27
N PHE A 158 -3.10 -26.79 13.20
CA PHE A 158 -4.17 -27.77 13.17
C PHE A 158 -5.52 -27.07 13.04
N ARG A 159 -6.39 -27.66 12.25
CA ARG A 159 -7.79 -27.27 12.13
C ARG A 159 -8.64 -28.53 12.23
N ASP A 160 -9.57 -28.53 13.17
CA ASP A 160 -10.37 -29.72 13.51
C ASP A 160 -9.47 -30.95 13.76
N GLY A 161 -8.33 -30.74 14.43
CA GLY A 161 -7.32 -31.76 14.73
C GLY A 161 -6.47 -32.22 13.53
N SER A 162 -6.70 -31.68 12.32
CA SER A 162 -5.99 -32.07 11.11
C SER A 162 -4.89 -31.06 10.73
N PRO A 163 -3.68 -31.52 10.37
CA PRO A 163 -2.61 -30.66 9.84
C PRO A 163 -3.10 -29.78 8.70
N THR A 164 -2.94 -28.47 8.85
CA THR A 164 -3.49 -27.46 7.96
C THR A 164 -2.52 -26.30 7.80
N VAL A 165 -2.57 -25.65 6.65
CA VAL A 165 -1.81 -24.44 6.35
C VAL A 165 -2.72 -23.22 6.51
N ALA A 166 -2.23 -22.16 7.15
CA ALA A 166 -2.94 -20.90 7.24
C ALA A 166 -3.13 -20.32 5.82
N PRO A 167 -4.37 -20.01 5.40
CA PRO A 167 -4.58 -19.38 4.11
C PRO A 167 -3.98 -17.98 4.11
N GLN A 168 -3.34 -17.61 3.00
CA GLN A 168 -2.90 -16.23 2.79
C GLN A 168 -4.09 -15.40 2.33
N ARG A 169 -4.37 -14.32 3.04
CA ARG A 169 -5.43 -13.37 2.67
C ARG A 169 -4.83 -12.04 2.27
N PRO A 170 -5.36 -11.39 1.22
CA PRO A 170 -4.87 -10.08 0.85
C PRO A 170 -5.33 -9.04 1.88
N VAL A 171 -4.51 -8.01 2.08
CA VAL A 171 -4.91 -6.86 2.87
C VAL A 171 -5.72 -5.93 1.98
N ARG A 172 -6.97 -5.69 2.36
CA ARG A 172 -7.83 -4.74 1.64
C ARG A 172 -7.48 -3.33 2.05
N SER A 173 -7.37 -2.46 1.05
CA SER A 173 -7.10 -1.05 1.25
C SER A 173 -7.91 -0.17 0.32
N GLN A 174 -8.02 1.09 0.71
CA GLN A 174 -8.62 2.14 -0.09
C GLN A 174 -7.92 3.45 0.19
N GLY A 175 -7.96 4.35 -0.78
CA GLY A 175 -7.36 5.66 -0.63
C GLY A 175 -7.74 6.57 -1.76
N GLY A 176 -7.21 7.77 -1.70
CA GLY A 176 -7.41 8.76 -2.73
C GLY A 176 -6.49 9.95 -2.53
N PHE A 177 -6.41 10.77 -3.56
CA PHE A 177 -5.84 12.09 -3.44
C PHE A 177 -6.63 13.12 -4.22
N VAL A 178 -6.45 14.38 -3.82
CA VAL A 178 -6.85 15.57 -4.54
C VAL A 178 -5.63 16.48 -4.63
N ASN A 179 -5.36 17.02 -5.82
CA ASN A 179 -4.31 17.98 -6.08
C ASN A 179 -4.87 19.15 -6.90
N LEU A 180 -4.66 20.37 -6.42
CA LEU A 180 -5.00 21.61 -7.10
C LEU A 180 -3.71 22.29 -7.56
N GLY A 181 -3.51 22.41 -8.87
CA GLY A 181 -2.41 23.15 -9.48
C GLY A 181 -2.85 24.52 -9.98
N PHE A 182 -2.22 25.57 -9.48
CA PHE A 182 -2.46 26.96 -9.87
C PHE A 182 -1.28 27.46 -10.71
N PRO A 183 -1.47 27.72 -12.01
CA PRO A 183 -0.44 28.26 -12.88
C PRO A 183 -0.33 29.77 -12.66
N LEU A 184 0.11 30.18 -11.47
CA LEU A 184 0.18 31.58 -11.03
C LEU A 184 0.92 32.47 -12.04
N GLY A 185 1.98 31.97 -12.68
CA GLY A 185 2.69 32.68 -13.73
C GLY A 185 1.77 33.09 -14.90
N ARG A 186 0.88 32.20 -15.36
CA ARG A 186 -0.10 32.52 -16.41
C ARG A 186 -1.16 33.49 -15.91
N ILE A 187 -1.62 33.33 -14.66
CA ILE A 187 -2.65 34.19 -14.06
C ILE A 187 -2.17 35.63 -13.91
N PHE A 188 -0.89 35.81 -13.56
CA PHE A 188 -0.26 37.12 -13.35
C PHE A 188 0.60 37.58 -14.54
N ASN A 189 0.44 36.96 -15.73
CA ASN A 189 1.14 37.32 -16.96
C ASN A 189 2.68 37.42 -16.82
N ALA A 190 3.29 36.47 -16.11
CA ALA A 190 4.74 36.35 -16.03
C ALA A 190 5.34 36.08 -17.41
N ASN A 191 6.46 36.73 -17.74
CA ASN A 191 7.16 36.53 -19.00
C ASN A 191 8.00 35.24 -18.94
N PRO A 192 7.67 34.18 -19.70
CA PRO A 192 8.39 32.91 -19.65
C PRO A 192 9.84 32.99 -20.18
N GLU A 193 10.18 34.05 -20.93
CA GLU A 193 11.53 34.29 -21.46
C GLU A 193 12.40 35.14 -20.51
N GLY A 194 11.82 35.65 -19.42
CA GLY A 194 12.50 36.52 -18.46
C GLY A 194 13.12 35.80 -17.26
N HIS A 195 13.76 36.58 -16.38
CA HIS A 195 14.35 36.13 -15.09
C HIS A 195 13.30 35.88 -13.98
N ASN A 196 12.03 35.76 -14.34
CA ASN A 196 10.89 35.38 -13.51
C ASN A 196 9.91 34.63 -14.43
N ALA A 197 10.37 33.48 -14.92
CA ALA A 197 9.70 32.71 -15.95
C ALA A 197 8.34 32.12 -15.48
N GLY A 198 8.08 32.14 -14.17
CA GLY A 198 6.73 31.99 -13.63
C GLY A 198 6.68 31.26 -12.30
N TRP A 199 5.45 31.11 -11.82
CA TRP A 199 5.15 30.48 -10.54
C TRP A 199 4.08 29.41 -10.74
N ILE A 200 4.22 28.29 -10.05
CA ILE A 200 3.21 27.24 -9.98
C ILE A 200 3.03 26.84 -8.53
N PHE A 201 1.79 26.91 -8.06
CA PHE A 201 1.45 26.52 -6.70
C PHE A 201 0.59 25.26 -6.70
N TYR A 202 0.86 24.32 -5.79
CA TYR A 202 0.11 23.10 -5.62
C TYR A 202 -0.44 22.99 -4.20
N LEU A 203 -1.69 22.54 -4.09
CA LEU A 203 -2.28 22.05 -2.84
C LEU A 203 -2.61 20.59 -3.01
N TYR A 204 -2.07 19.74 -2.16
CA TYR A 204 -2.22 18.30 -2.22
C TYR A 204 -2.81 17.76 -0.92
N TYR A 205 -3.79 16.87 -1.01
CA TYR A 205 -4.23 16.05 0.10
C TYR A 205 -4.37 14.61 -0.37
N ALA A 206 -3.78 13.68 0.37
CA ALA A 206 -3.93 12.24 0.13
C ALA A 206 -4.30 11.49 1.38
N TYR A 207 -4.93 10.36 1.15
CA TYR A 207 -5.51 9.47 2.12
C TYR A 207 -5.28 8.02 1.73
N ASP A 208 -4.89 7.18 2.68
CA ASP A 208 -4.76 5.74 2.49
C ASP A 208 -5.12 4.99 3.78
N ASP A 209 -5.83 3.86 3.66
CA ASP A 209 -6.40 3.12 4.79
C ASP A 209 -6.52 1.64 4.47
N ALA A 210 -6.05 0.81 5.40
CA ALA A 210 -6.30 -0.62 5.40
C ALA A 210 -7.58 -0.91 6.18
N PHE A 211 -8.39 -1.86 5.69
CA PHE A 211 -9.66 -2.20 6.32
C PHE A 211 -9.43 -2.62 7.77
N ALA A 212 -10.11 -1.97 8.72
CA ALA A 212 -9.89 -2.20 10.15
C ALA A 212 -10.04 -3.69 10.53
N SER A 213 -10.93 -4.41 9.88
CA SER A 213 -11.12 -5.86 10.08
C SER A 213 -9.87 -6.68 9.70
N ASP A 214 -9.18 -6.31 8.61
CA ASP A 214 -7.96 -6.98 8.16
C ASP A 214 -6.80 -6.62 9.09
N VAL A 215 -6.65 -5.34 9.45
CA VAL A 215 -5.63 -4.88 10.39
C VAL A 215 -5.74 -5.58 11.76
N ARG A 216 -6.96 -5.70 12.29
CA ARG A 216 -7.25 -6.46 13.53
C ARG A 216 -6.98 -7.95 13.39
N ARG A 217 -7.09 -8.50 12.18
CA ARG A 217 -6.85 -9.93 11.93
C ARG A 217 -5.37 -10.25 11.86
N ILE A 218 -4.58 -9.35 11.28
CA ILE A 218 -3.12 -9.38 11.23
C ILE A 218 -2.51 -9.20 12.63
N GLY A 219 -3.20 -8.48 13.51
CA GLY A 219 -2.65 -8.08 14.81
C GLY A 219 -1.70 -6.88 14.71
N ASN A 220 -1.80 -6.10 13.63
CA ASN A 220 -1.14 -4.81 13.53
C ASN A 220 -2.01 -3.71 14.16
N THR A 221 -1.39 -2.60 14.51
CA THR A 221 -2.09 -1.43 15.02
C THR A 221 -2.19 -0.31 14.00
N ARG A 222 -1.39 -0.25 12.92
CA ARG A 222 -1.46 0.87 11.94
C ARG A 222 -2.61 0.68 10.96
N GLN A 223 -3.51 1.65 10.86
CA GLN A 223 -4.71 1.56 10.03
C GLN A 223 -4.71 2.53 8.86
N LYS A 224 -4.39 3.79 9.13
CA LYS A 224 -4.81 4.91 8.27
C LYS A 224 -3.74 5.99 8.24
N ASN A 225 -3.41 6.48 7.05
CA ASN A 225 -2.45 7.55 6.84
C ASN A 225 -3.06 8.67 6.00
N ASP A 226 -2.66 9.91 6.26
CA ASP A 226 -2.96 11.05 5.40
C ASP A 226 -1.77 11.99 5.26
N LEU A 227 -1.72 12.67 4.12
CA LEU A 227 -0.73 13.68 3.75
C LEU A 227 -1.47 14.94 3.33
N ALA A 228 -1.08 16.08 3.85
CA ALA A 228 -1.39 17.38 3.25
C ALA A 228 -0.08 18.05 2.84
N ALA A 229 -0.01 18.64 1.66
CA ALA A 229 1.17 19.39 1.22
C ALA A 229 0.78 20.65 0.46
N ALA A 230 1.58 21.70 0.62
CA ALA A 230 1.53 22.91 -0.16
C ALA A 230 2.91 23.15 -0.78
N THR A 231 2.97 23.23 -2.10
CA THR A 231 4.23 23.28 -2.85
C THR A 231 4.22 24.51 -3.76
N LEU A 232 5.16 25.42 -3.56
CA LEU A 232 5.39 26.58 -4.43
C LEU A 232 6.63 26.35 -5.27
N ASN A 233 6.47 26.38 -6.58
CA ASN A 233 7.55 26.32 -7.55
C ASN A 233 7.74 27.70 -8.15
N TYR A 234 8.95 28.23 -8.02
CA TYR A 234 9.41 29.46 -8.64
C TYR A 234 10.39 29.14 -9.75
N LYS A 235 10.00 29.39 -11.00
CA LYS A 235 10.89 29.21 -12.15
C LYS A 235 11.65 30.52 -12.36
N LEU A 236 12.94 30.53 -12.01
CA LEU A 236 13.82 31.68 -12.21
C LEU A 236 14.06 31.90 -13.72
N ASN A 237 14.40 30.83 -14.43
CA ASN A 237 14.60 30.80 -15.89
C ASN A 237 14.37 29.37 -16.42
N ASN A 238 14.70 29.12 -17.69
CA ASN A 238 14.53 27.78 -18.29
C ASN A 238 15.42 26.68 -17.70
N LEU A 239 16.46 27.03 -16.95
CA LEU A 239 17.43 26.10 -16.39
C LEU A 239 17.24 25.89 -14.89
N VAL A 240 16.64 26.85 -14.17
CA VAL A 240 16.59 26.84 -12.70
C VAL A 240 15.17 27.07 -12.20
N THR A 241 14.70 26.14 -11.37
CA THR A 241 13.46 26.24 -10.60
C THR A 241 13.76 26.05 -9.12
N PHE A 242 13.20 26.88 -8.25
CA PHE A 242 13.22 26.68 -6.80
C PHE A 242 11.88 26.12 -6.35
N THR A 243 11.92 25.11 -5.49
CA THR A 243 10.73 24.52 -4.90
C THR A 243 10.78 24.71 -3.40
N VAL A 244 9.66 25.16 -2.83
CA VAL A 244 9.41 25.16 -1.39
C VAL A 244 8.16 24.32 -1.15
N GLU A 245 8.28 23.29 -0.33
CA GLU A 245 7.16 22.47 0.10
C GLU A 245 7.00 22.52 1.61
N GLN A 246 5.76 22.68 2.06
CA GLN A 246 5.35 22.43 3.43
C GLN A 246 4.39 21.23 3.44
N SER A 247 4.75 20.17 4.15
CA SER A 247 3.92 18.96 4.25
C SER A 247 3.62 18.58 5.70
N TYR A 248 2.43 17.99 5.90
CA TYR A 248 1.93 17.42 7.14
C TYR A 248 1.59 15.95 6.89
N TYR A 249 2.33 15.07 7.55
CA TYR A 249 2.11 13.63 7.53
C TYR A 249 1.38 13.23 8.80
N ARG A 250 0.42 12.31 8.69
CA ARG A 250 -0.23 11.72 9.85
C ARG A 250 -0.51 10.24 9.64
N THR A 251 -0.17 9.46 10.66
CA THR A 251 -0.44 8.03 10.76
C THR A 251 -1.33 7.78 11.95
N ARG A 252 -2.35 6.94 11.79
CA ARG A 252 -3.28 6.56 12.85
C ARG A 252 -3.31 5.05 13.05
N ALA A 253 -3.39 4.68 14.32
CA ALA A 253 -3.57 3.32 14.74
C ALA A 253 -5.05 2.96 14.95
N VAL A 254 -5.39 1.69 14.74
CA VAL A 254 -6.69 1.07 15.02
C VAL A 254 -7.06 1.32 16.48
N GLY A 255 -8.28 1.81 16.70
CA GLY A 255 -8.90 1.87 18.02
C GLY A 255 -9.04 0.48 18.63
N ASP A 256 -8.73 0.30 19.91
CA ASP A 256 -9.09 -0.94 20.60
C ASP A 256 -10.56 -0.84 21.05
N PRO A 257 -11.48 -1.64 20.48
CA PRO A 257 -12.90 -1.59 20.80
C PRO A 257 -13.18 -2.11 22.20
N THR A 258 -12.23 -2.83 22.82
CA THR A 258 -12.35 -3.30 24.20
C THR A 258 -11.84 -2.27 25.20
N GLY A 259 -11.00 -1.32 24.77
CA GLY A 259 -10.33 -0.35 25.64
C GLY A 259 -9.28 -0.96 26.59
N LEU A 260 -8.97 -2.25 26.46
CA LEU A 260 -8.09 -3.01 27.35
C LEU A 260 -6.62 -2.98 26.90
N LEU A 261 -6.36 -2.71 25.62
CA LEU A 261 -5.02 -2.62 25.05
C LEU A 261 -4.41 -1.24 25.30
N ALA A 262 -3.19 -1.26 25.83
CA ALA A 262 -2.37 -0.06 25.99
C ALA A 262 -2.20 0.67 24.65
N PHE A 263 -2.17 2.00 24.70
CA PHE A 263 -1.89 2.82 23.54
C PHE A 263 -0.49 2.49 22.98
N PRO A 264 -0.32 2.44 21.64
CA PRO A 264 1.00 2.37 21.06
C PRO A 264 1.88 3.52 21.57
N ILE A 265 3.14 3.21 21.84
CA ILE A 265 4.10 4.20 22.32
C ILE A 265 4.77 4.85 21.11
N TYR A 266 4.61 6.15 20.95
CA TYR A 266 5.31 6.97 19.96
C TYR A 266 6.24 7.94 20.68
N ARG A 267 7.56 7.79 20.49
CA ARG A 267 8.60 8.59 21.17
C ARG A 267 8.42 8.65 22.71
N GLY A 268 7.99 7.54 23.31
CA GLY A 268 7.75 7.46 24.76
C GLY A 268 6.36 7.91 25.22
N TYR A 269 5.52 8.46 24.33
CA TYR A 269 4.17 8.90 24.68
C TYR A 269 3.10 7.91 24.17
N PRO A 270 2.15 7.51 25.03
CA PRO A 270 1.03 6.69 24.59
C PRO A 270 0.09 7.51 23.68
N ALA A 271 0.05 7.19 22.39
CA ALA A 271 -0.79 7.88 21.42
C ALA A 271 -1.32 6.92 20.34
N ARG A 272 -2.48 7.23 19.76
CA ARG A 272 -3.02 6.52 18.57
C ARG A 272 -2.72 7.24 17.26
N GLN A 273 -2.04 8.37 17.33
CA GLN A 273 -1.73 9.20 16.20
C GLN A 273 -0.27 9.63 16.28
N TRP A 274 0.44 9.46 15.17
CA TRP A 274 1.73 10.09 14.92
C TRP A 274 1.54 11.14 13.84
N GLN A 275 2.25 12.26 13.97
CA GLN A 275 2.24 13.32 12.98
C GLN A 275 3.63 13.93 12.83
N ASP A 276 3.91 14.43 11.63
CA ASP A 276 5.15 15.11 11.29
C ASP A 276 4.87 16.30 10.38
N ILE A 277 5.58 17.40 10.62
CA ILE A 277 5.51 18.61 9.81
C ILE A 277 6.89 18.78 9.21
N ARG A 278 6.96 18.79 7.88
CA ARG A 278 8.22 18.89 7.15
C ARG A 278 8.20 20.08 6.20
N THR A 279 9.30 20.81 6.19
CA THR A 279 9.59 21.85 5.20
C THR A 279 10.76 21.40 4.34
N GLU A 280 10.57 21.35 3.03
CA GLU A 280 11.60 21.00 2.06
C GLU A 280 11.82 22.18 1.12
N VAL A 281 13.09 22.52 0.88
CA VAL A 281 13.47 23.59 -0.06
C VAL A 281 14.61 23.08 -0.92
N GLY A 282 14.49 23.23 -2.23
CA GLY A 282 15.53 22.76 -3.15
C GLY A 282 15.47 23.42 -4.52
N PRO A 283 16.64 23.63 -5.15
CA PRO A 283 16.70 23.96 -6.57
C PRO A 283 16.58 22.69 -7.43
N THR A 284 15.95 22.83 -8.59
CA THR A 284 15.95 21.87 -9.69
C THR A 284 16.65 22.51 -10.88
N PHE A 285 17.66 21.82 -11.42
CA PHE A 285 18.40 22.23 -12.61
C PHE A 285 17.96 21.41 -13.82
N THR A 286 17.68 22.07 -14.94
CA THR A 286 17.37 21.45 -16.24
C THR A 286 18.49 21.80 -17.22
N PHE A 287 19.02 20.79 -17.92
CA PHE A 287 20.14 20.90 -18.86
C PHE A 287 19.71 20.48 -20.26
#